data_AF-A0A0Q8A4K0-F1
#
_entry.id   AF-A0A0Q8A4K0-F1
#
_cell.length_a   1.000
_cell.length_b   1.000
_cell.length_c   1.000
_cell.angle_alpha   90.00
_cell.angle_beta   90.00
_cell.angle_gamma   90.00
#
_symmetry.space_group_name_H-M   'P 1'
#
loop_
_entity.id
_entity.type
_entity.pdbx_description
1 polymer ?
#
loop_
_entity_poly.entity_id
_entity_poly.type
_entity_poly.pdbx_seq_one_letter_code
_entity_poly.pdbx_strand_id
1 'polypeptide(L)'
;MADEEDRKSHLRLAVENSQTDIDKEWAKREIEWPLWELAANIIRVVRGAGKSYELGKQCVAVIEAFERYHDKVGHWPASWEVDQILSFRRDDSNPTYDEAWEREDARETIVSGALQVVASRLVGQNMQERRGRSEMMDGVNALERIREEARKRFAEAERARRQANKSKPPARKKARKVSARAKTDPKL
;
A
#
# COMPACT_ATOMS: atom_id res chain seq x y z
N MET A 1 -32.46 -3.06 50.96
CA MET A 1 -31.59 -2.00 50.43
C MET A 1 -30.34 -2.69 49.92
N ALA A 2 -30.06 -2.55 48.61
CA ALA A 2 -28.86 -2.99 47.87
C ALA A 2 -28.57 -4.50 47.92
N ASP A 3 -28.85 -5.34 46.92
CA ASP A 3 -28.71 -5.20 45.46
C ASP A 3 -27.34 -4.68 45.03
N GLU A 4 -26.29 -5.35 45.51
CA GLU A 4 -24.92 -5.06 45.09
C GLU A 4 -24.04 -6.31 45.13
N GLU A 5 -24.43 -7.36 44.43
CA GLU A 5 -23.47 -8.38 44.00
C GLU A 5 -23.98 -9.12 42.78
N ASP A 6 -23.07 -9.36 41.83
CA ASP A 6 -23.22 -10.29 40.71
C ASP A 6 -23.76 -9.78 39.36
N ARG A 7 -23.39 -8.55 38.97
CA ARG A 7 -23.12 -8.26 37.54
C ARG A 7 -21.68 -8.65 37.17
N LYS A 8 -21.34 -9.93 37.30
CA LYS A 8 -20.24 -10.48 36.49
C LYS A 8 -20.73 -10.51 35.05
N SER A 9 -20.32 -9.51 34.29
CA SER A 9 -20.42 -9.47 32.85
C SER A 9 -19.94 -10.81 32.27
N HIS A 10 -20.88 -11.63 31.82
CA HIS A 10 -20.61 -12.79 30.99
C HIS A 10 -20.10 -12.30 29.63
N LEU A 11 -18.84 -11.88 29.58
CA LEU A 11 -18.04 -11.87 28.37
C LEU A 11 -17.85 -13.34 27.96
N ARG A 12 -18.85 -13.90 27.29
CA ARG A 12 -18.68 -15.07 26.44
C ARG A 12 -17.81 -14.62 25.29
N LEU A 13 -16.50 -14.81 25.47
CA LEU A 13 -15.50 -14.69 24.43
C LEU A 13 -15.96 -15.62 23.30
N ALA A 14 -16.29 -15.06 22.13
CA ALA A 14 -16.62 -15.79 20.92
C ALA A 14 -15.35 -16.51 20.43
N VAL A 15 -14.92 -17.54 21.16
CA VAL A 15 -13.82 -18.47 20.83
C VAL A 15 -14.45 -19.67 20.11
N GLU A 16 -15.30 -19.37 19.14
CA GLU A 16 -15.79 -20.33 18.15
C GLU A 16 -15.48 -19.75 16.77
N ASN A 17 -14.23 -19.32 16.53
CA ASN A 17 -13.71 -19.66 15.21
C ASN A 17 -13.60 -21.17 15.25
N SER A 18 -14.53 -21.83 14.59
CA SER A 18 -14.65 -23.28 14.60
C SER A 18 -13.31 -23.86 14.14
N GLN A 19 -12.88 -25.01 14.66
CA GLN A 19 -11.63 -25.65 14.22
C GLN A 19 -11.54 -25.73 12.68
N THR A 20 -12.70 -25.89 12.04
CA THR A 20 -12.93 -25.78 10.60
C THR A 20 -12.51 -24.43 9.98
N ASP A 21 -12.75 -23.30 10.61
CA ASP A 21 -12.31 -21.98 10.12
C ASP A 21 -10.78 -21.83 10.22
N ILE A 22 -10.19 -22.38 11.28
CA ILE A 22 -8.73 -22.41 11.45
C ILE A 22 -8.11 -23.29 10.37
N ASP A 23 -8.62 -24.49 10.17
CA ASP A 23 -8.11 -25.44 9.16
C ASP A 23 -8.27 -24.88 7.74
N LYS A 24 -9.38 -24.17 7.49
CA LYS A 24 -9.61 -23.47 6.22
C LYS A 24 -8.59 -22.35 5.98
N GLU A 25 -8.31 -21.53 6.99
CA GLU A 25 -7.34 -20.45 6.88
C GLU A 25 -5.91 -20.97 6.67
N TRP A 26 -5.54 -22.06 7.36
CA TRP A 26 -4.26 -22.74 7.14
C TRP A 26 -4.16 -23.35 5.74
N ALA A 27 -5.23 -24.01 5.28
CA ALA A 27 -5.28 -24.57 3.94
C ALA A 27 -5.18 -23.47 2.87
N LYS A 28 -5.81 -22.30 3.09
CA LYS A 28 -5.72 -21.15 2.19
C LYS A 28 -4.27 -20.68 2.01
N ARG A 29 -3.51 -20.56 3.10
CA ARG A 29 -2.08 -20.19 3.07
C ARG A 29 -1.21 -21.16 2.28
N GLU A 30 -1.59 -22.44 2.21
CA GLU A 30 -0.86 -23.43 1.41
C GLU A 30 -1.05 -23.24 -0.10
N ILE A 31 -2.14 -22.61 -0.53
CA ILE A 31 -2.40 -22.29 -1.94
C ILE A 31 -1.74 -20.96 -2.34
N GLU A 32 -1.63 -20.00 -1.42
CA GLU A 32 -1.10 -18.66 -1.67
C GLU A 32 0.25 -18.68 -2.39
N TRP A 33 1.22 -19.38 -1.82
CA TRP A 33 2.59 -19.35 -2.34
C TRP A 33 2.71 -19.94 -3.76
N PRO A 34 2.22 -21.16 -4.05
CA PRO A 34 2.24 -21.71 -5.41
C PRO A 34 1.54 -20.81 -6.44
N LEU A 35 0.42 -20.20 -6.07
CA LEU A 35 -0.32 -19.28 -6.95
C LEU A 35 0.49 -18.02 -7.25
N TRP A 36 1.07 -17.38 -6.22
CA TRP A 36 1.92 -16.19 -6.41
C TRP A 36 3.16 -16.50 -7.24
N GLU A 37 3.81 -17.63 -6.97
CA GLU A 37 5.02 -18.02 -7.68
C GLU A 37 4.74 -18.22 -9.18
N LEU A 38 3.67 -18.96 -9.51
CA LEU A 38 3.23 -19.16 -10.89
C LEU A 38 2.85 -17.82 -11.55
N ALA A 39 1.97 -17.03 -10.91
CA ALA A 39 1.49 -15.77 -11.47
C ALA A 39 2.64 -14.77 -11.73
N ALA A 40 3.54 -14.60 -10.76
CA ALA A 40 4.70 -13.73 -10.90
C ALA A 40 5.63 -14.22 -12.02
N ASN A 41 5.88 -15.52 -12.13
CA ASN A 41 6.72 -16.05 -13.19
C ASN A 41 6.07 -15.88 -14.56
N ILE A 42 4.75 -16.09 -14.72
CA ILE A 42 4.02 -15.83 -15.97
C ILE A 42 4.19 -14.37 -16.38
N ILE A 43 3.94 -13.41 -15.49
CA ILE A 43 4.11 -11.98 -15.77
C ILE A 43 5.55 -11.68 -16.22
N ARG A 44 6.54 -12.28 -15.53
CA ARG A 44 7.96 -12.11 -15.88
C ARG A 44 8.32 -12.75 -17.21
N VAL A 45 7.78 -13.92 -17.55
CA VAL A 45 8.00 -14.59 -18.83
C VAL A 45 7.43 -13.76 -19.96
N VAL A 46 6.20 -13.25 -19.81
CA VAL A 46 5.57 -12.35 -20.78
C VAL A 46 6.39 -11.08 -20.98
N ARG A 47 6.99 -10.54 -19.91
CA ARG A 47 7.93 -9.41 -19.98
C ARG A 47 9.30 -9.78 -20.59
N GLY A 48 9.67 -11.06 -20.67
CA GLY A 48 10.97 -11.53 -21.17
C GLY A 48 12.08 -11.68 -20.11
N ALA A 49 11.73 -11.69 -18.82
CA ALA A 49 12.67 -11.81 -17.68
C ALA A 49 12.29 -12.93 -16.69
N GLY A 50 11.44 -13.86 -17.13
CA GLY A 50 10.98 -15.00 -16.35
C GLY A 50 11.67 -16.30 -16.76
N LYS A 51 11.38 -17.36 -16.01
CA LYS A 51 11.96 -18.69 -16.23
C LYS A 51 10.90 -19.59 -16.86
N SER A 52 10.81 -19.58 -18.18
CA SER A 52 9.80 -20.35 -18.93
C SER A 52 9.87 -21.86 -18.67
N TYR A 53 11.06 -22.39 -18.40
CA TYR A 53 11.27 -23.81 -18.08
C TYR A 53 10.72 -24.22 -16.70
N GLU A 54 10.42 -23.27 -15.81
CA GLU A 54 9.80 -23.57 -14.50
C GLU A 54 8.27 -23.65 -14.56
N LEU A 55 7.64 -23.19 -15.65
CA LEU A 55 6.18 -23.10 -15.76
C LEU A 55 5.49 -24.44 -15.53
N GLY A 56 5.99 -25.53 -16.15
CA GLY A 56 5.41 -26.86 -15.98
C GLY A 56 5.44 -27.33 -14.51
N LYS A 57 6.56 -27.12 -13.82
CA LYS A 57 6.71 -27.45 -12.39
C LYS A 57 5.77 -26.61 -11.52
N GLN A 58 5.66 -25.31 -11.79
CA GLN A 58 4.80 -24.40 -11.02
C GLN A 58 3.32 -24.72 -11.22
N CYS A 59 2.89 -25.11 -12.42
CA CYS A 59 1.53 -25.60 -12.65
C CYS A 59 1.21 -26.83 -11.81
N VAL A 60 2.13 -27.81 -11.74
CA VAL A 60 1.96 -29.00 -10.89
C VAL A 60 1.85 -28.61 -9.42
N ALA A 61 2.72 -27.71 -8.94
CA ALA A 61 2.69 -27.25 -7.55
C ALA A 61 1.35 -26.58 -7.17
N VAL A 62 0.74 -25.82 -8.08
CA VAL A 62 -0.60 -25.24 -7.88
C VAL A 62 -1.66 -26.33 -7.81
N ILE A 63 -1.66 -27.30 -8.73
CA ILE A 63 -2.62 -28.40 -8.72
C ILE A 63 -2.54 -29.17 -7.41
N GLU A 64 -1.33 -29.58 -6.99
CA GLU A 64 -1.12 -30.28 -5.72
C GLU A 64 -1.58 -29.46 -4.50
N ALA A 65 -1.43 -28.14 -4.52
CA ALA A 65 -1.89 -27.28 -3.43
C ALA A 65 -3.43 -27.21 -3.37
N PHE A 66 -4.08 -27.13 -4.52
CA PHE A 66 -5.54 -27.19 -4.61
C PHE A 66 -6.07 -28.55 -4.15
N GLU A 67 -5.42 -29.66 -4.53
CA GLU A 67 -5.78 -31.01 -4.07
C GLU A 67 -5.65 -31.13 -2.54
N ARG A 68 -4.54 -30.67 -1.95
CA ARG A 68 -4.36 -30.65 -0.49
C ARG A 68 -5.42 -29.81 0.23
N TYR A 69 -5.83 -28.69 -0.35
CA TYR A 69 -6.92 -27.89 0.21
C TYR A 69 -8.24 -28.66 0.17
N HIS A 70 -8.56 -29.26 -0.97
CA HIS A 70 -9.77 -30.05 -1.12
C HIS A 70 -9.81 -31.24 -0.14
N ASP A 71 -8.69 -31.92 0.07
CA ASP A 71 -8.59 -33.05 1.01
C ASP A 71 -8.84 -32.63 2.47
N LYS A 72 -8.45 -31.41 2.85
CA LYS A 72 -8.62 -30.87 4.20
C LYS A 72 -10.01 -30.28 4.43
N VAL A 73 -10.52 -29.54 3.46
CA VAL A 73 -11.73 -28.69 3.60
C VAL A 73 -12.97 -29.38 3.02
N GLY A 74 -12.80 -30.37 2.14
CA GLY A 74 -13.88 -31.13 1.50
C GLY A 74 -14.53 -30.43 0.30
N HIS A 75 -14.01 -29.27 -0.11
CA HIS A 75 -14.45 -28.54 -1.29
C HIS A 75 -13.31 -27.70 -1.88
N TRP A 76 -13.45 -27.23 -3.12
CA TRP A 76 -12.50 -26.31 -3.75
C TRP A 76 -12.62 -24.89 -3.17
N PRO A 77 -11.55 -24.08 -3.19
CA PRO A 77 -11.65 -22.67 -2.82
C PRO A 77 -12.61 -21.95 -3.78
N ALA A 78 -13.38 -21.02 -3.24
CA ALA A 78 -14.28 -20.19 -4.02
C ALA A 78 -13.48 -19.23 -4.92
N SER A 79 -14.05 -18.83 -6.06
CA SER A 79 -13.39 -17.90 -7.01
C SER A 79 -12.87 -16.65 -6.31
N TRP A 80 -13.69 -16.04 -5.45
CA TRP A 80 -13.31 -14.82 -4.73
C TRP A 80 -12.13 -15.03 -3.77
N GLU A 81 -11.92 -16.24 -3.25
CA GLU A 81 -10.76 -16.56 -2.40
C GLU A 81 -9.48 -16.57 -3.25
N VAL A 82 -9.55 -17.16 -4.45
CA VAL A 82 -8.45 -17.15 -5.41
C VAL A 82 -8.17 -15.74 -5.93
N ASP A 83 -9.23 -14.96 -6.21
CA ASP A 83 -9.12 -13.57 -6.65
C ASP A 83 -8.46 -12.70 -5.57
N GLN A 84 -8.80 -12.91 -4.29
CA GLN A 84 -8.15 -12.24 -3.17
C GLN A 84 -6.68 -12.61 -3.05
N ILE A 85 -6.34 -13.90 -3.20
CA ILE A 85 -4.94 -14.34 -3.19
C ILE A 85 -4.17 -13.65 -4.32
N LEU A 86 -4.69 -13.64 -5.54
CA LEU A 86 -4.00 -13.07 -6.70
C LEU A 86 -4.07 -11.54 -6.80
N SER A 87 -4.86 -10.89 -5.95
CA SER A 87 -4.96 -9.44 -5.91
C SER A 87 -3.62 -8.83 -5.50
N PHE A 88 -3.08 -7.97 -6.36
CA PHE A 88 -1.89 -7.18 -6.03
C PHE A 88 -2.23 -5.84 -5.37
N ARG A 89 -3.53 -5.49 -5.30
CA ARG A 89 -3.98 -4.26 -4.63
C ARG A 89 -3.73 -4.39 -3.13
N ARG A 90 -3.20 -3.34 -2.52
CA ARG A 90 -3.03 -3.30 -1.07
C ARG A 90 -4.38 -3.36 -0.37
N ASP A 91 -4.57 -4.39 0.47
CA ASP A 91 -5.67 -4.45 1.42
C ASP A 91 -5.32 -3.59 2.64
N ASP A 92 -5.43 -2.27 2.47
CA ASP A 92 -5.27 -1.33 3.58
C ASP A 92 -6.56 -1.35 4.39
N SER A 93 -6.63 -2.21 5.41
CA SER A 93 -7.80 -2.36 6.30
C SER A 93 -8.17 -1.10 7.10
N ASN A 94 -7.35 -0.04 7.00
CA ASN A 94 -7.65 1.29 7.53
C ASN A 94 -6.95 2.37 6.70
N PRO A 95 -7.46 2.69 5.49
CA PRO A 95 -6.81 3.66 4.63
C PRO A 95 -7.01 5.04 5.25
N THR A 96 -5.93 5.64 5.73
CA THR A 96 -5.94 7.08 5.93
C THR A 96 -5.97 7.69 4.54
N TYR A 97 -7.09 8.29 4.14
CA TYR A 97 -7.26 8.96 2.86
C TYR A 97 -6.39 10.22 2.80
N ASP A 98 -5.10 10.01 2.59
CA ASP A 98 -4.10 11.05 2.42
C ASP A 98 -3.50 11.03 1.00
N GLU A 99 -2.64 12.00 0.71
CA GLU A 99 -1.98 12.12 -0.59
C GLU A 99 -1.11 10.88 -0.92
N ALA A 100 -0.59 10.18 0.10
CA ALA A 100 0.21 8.99 -0.12
C ALA A 100 -0.67 7.84 -0.60
N TRP A 101 -1.86 7.68 0.00
CA TRP A 101 -2.87 6.73 -0.44
C TRP A 101 -3.34 7.02 -1.86
N GLU A 102 -3.74 8.27 -2.18
CA GLU A 102 -4.20 8.64 -3.53
C GLU A 102 -3.11 8.41 -4.60
N ARG A 103 -1.85 8.63 -4.24
CA ARG A 103 -0.71 8.38 -5.13
C ARG A 103 -0.52 6.89 -5.39
N GLU A 104 -0.73 6.05 -4.39
CA GLU A 104 -0.60 4.61 -4.53
C GLU A 104 -1.78 4.02 -5.32
N ASP A 105 -3.01 4.46 -5.04
CA ASP A 105 -4.21 4.08 -5.82
C ASP A 105 -4.06 4.43 -7.32
N ALA A 106 -3.53 5.63 -7.62
CA ALA A 106 -3.24 6.02 -8.99
C ALA A 106 -2.17 5.12 -9.65
N ARG A 107 -1.16 4.66 -8.90
CA ARG A 107 -0.16 3.70 -9.40
C ARG A 107 -0.76 2.32 -9.63
N GLU A 108 -1.57 1.82 -8.71
CA GLU A 108 -2.27 0.55 -8.86
C GLU A 108 -3.21 0.57 -10.07
N THR A 109 -3.87 1.69 -10.33
CA THR A 109 -4.70 1.91 -11.52
C THR A 109 -3.88 1.83 -12.81
N ILE A 110 -2.70 2.47 -12.84
CA ILE A 110 -1.76 2.37 -13.99
C ILE A 110 -1.35 0.92 -14.23
N VAL A 111 -0.96 0.20 -13.17
CA VAL A 111 -0.52 -1.20 -13.27
C VAL A 111 -1.66 -2.10 -13.72
N SER A 112 -2.87 -1.92 -13.18
CA SER A 112 -4.08 -2.66 -13.57
C SER A 112 -4.37 -2.50 -15.07
N GLY A 113 -4.44 -1.25 -15.55
CA GLY A 113 -4.67 -0.96 -16.96
C GLY A 113 -3.57 -1.51 -17.87
N ALA A 114 -2.30 -1.42 -17.46
CA ALA A 114 -1.18 -1.99 -18.20
C ALA A 114 -1.24 -3.52 -18.29
N LEU A 115 -1.54 -4.20 -17.18
CA LEU A 115 -1.73 -5.65 -17.15
C LEU A 115 -2.90 -6.08 -18.04
N GLN A 116 -4.02 -5.35 -18.01
CA GLN A 116 -5.17 -5.61 -18.87
C GLN A 116 -4.82 -5.48 -20.36
N VAL A 117 -4.02 -4.47 -20.74
CA VAL A 117 -3.53 -4.30 -22.12
C VAL A 117 -2.67 -5.50 -22.53
N VAL A 118 -1.73 -5.91 -21.69
CA VAL A 118 -0.85 -7.06 -21.97
C VAL A 118 -1.67 -8.33 -22.11
N ALA A 119 -2.57 -8.61 -21.16
CA ALA A 119 -3.46 -9.76 -21.20
C ALA A 119 -4.32 -9.78 -22.48
N SER A 120 -4.96 -8.64 -22.80
CA SER A 120 -5.78 -8.50 -24.00
C SER A 120 -5.00 -8.77 -25.28
N ARG A 121 -3.74 -8.34 -25.35
CA ARG A 121 -2.86 -8.59 -26.51
C ARG A 121 -2.50 -10.07 -26.65
N LEU A 122 -2.22 -10.77 -25.55
CA LEU A 122 -1.90 -12.19 -25.58
C LEU A 122 -3.05 -13.03 -26.16
N VAL A 123 -4.31 -12.60 -25.95
CA VAL A 123 -5.50 -13.31 -26.43
C VAL A 123 -6.21 -12.63 -27.61
N GLY A 124 -5.63 -11.58 -28.21
CA GLY A 124 -6.18 -10.91 -29.40
C GLY A 124 -7.47 -10.11 -29.19
N GLN A 125 -7.72 -9.59 -27.98
CA GLN A 125 -8.96 -8.89 -27.60
C GLN A 125 -8.85 -7.35 -27.72
N ASN A 126 -8.99 -6.82 -28.93
CA ASN A 126 -8.79 -5.38 -29.24
C ASN A 126 -9.67 -4.41 -28.43
N MET A 127 -10.92 -4.78 -28.09
CA MET A 127 -11.81 -3.92 -27.31
C MET A 127 -11.35 -3.80 -25.85
N GLN A 128 -10.93 -4.91 -25.24
CA GLN A 128 -10.42 -4.93 -23.87
C GLN A 128 -9.07 -4.21 -23.75
N GLU A 129 -8.26 -4.24 -24.82
CA GLU A 129 -7.05 -3.43 -24.90
C GLU A 129 -7.37 -1.93 -24.81
N ARG A 130 -8.38 -1.44 -25.53
CA ARG A 130 -8.76 -0.02 -25.48
C ARG A 130 -9.19 0.40 -24.07
N ARG A 131 -9.95 -0.46 -23.39
CA ARG A 131 -10.38 -0.24 -21.99
C ARG A 131 -9.16 -0.16 -21.06
N GLY A 132 -8.24 -1.13 -21.14
CA GLY A 132 -7.03 -1.12 -20.31
C GLY A 132 -6.15 0.10 -20.55
N ARG A 133 -6.05 0.59 -21.81
CA ARG A 133 -5.35 1.84 -22.12
C ARG A 133 -6.03 3.06 -21.48
N SER A 134 -7.36 3.13 -21.52
CA SER A 134 -8.10 4.22 -20.88
C SER A 134 -7.83 4.25 -19.37
N GLU A 135 -7.99 3.10 -18.71
CA GLU A 135 -7.76 2.97 -17.26
C GLU A 135 -6.33 3.34 -16.87
N MET A 136 -5.34 2.88 -17.65
CA MET A 136 -3.94 3.25 -17.45
C MET A 136 -3.74 4.78 -17.55
N MET A 137 -4.34 5.42 -18.55
CA MET A 137 -4.24 6.88 -18.72
C MET A 137 -4.96 7.65 -17.63
N ASP A 138 -6.09 7.15 -17.12
CA ASP A 138 -6.80 7.75 -15.99
C ASP A 138 -5.92 7.80 -14.73
N GLY A 139 -5.18 6.72 -14.45
CA GLY A 139 -4.19 6.70 -13.37
C GLY A 139 -3.02 7.67 -13.59
N VAL A 140 -2.53 7.83 -14.83
CA VAL A 140 -1.50 8.82 -15.17
C VAL A 140 -2.00 10.24 -14.90
N ASN A 141 -3.21 10.56 -15.36
CA ASN A 141 -3.83 11.88 -15.16
C ASN A 141 -4.02 12.17 -13.65
N ALA A 142 -4.39 11.17 -12.85
CA ALA A 142 -4.49 11.31 -11.40
C ALA A 142 -3.14 11.66 -10.76
N LEU A 143 -2.04 10.98 -11.14
CA LEU A 143 -0.70 11.30 -10.64
C LEU A 143 -0.24 12.72 -11.04
N GLU A 144 -0.57 13.17 -12.25
CA GLU A 144 -0.24 14.52 -12.70
C GLU A 144 -0.97 15.58 -11.88
N ARG A 145 -2.26 15.37 -11.62
CA ARG A 145 -3.07 16.23 -10.74
C ARG A 145 -2.49 16.34 -9.33
N ILE A 146 -2.15 15.20 -8.71
CA ILE A 146 -1.53 15.15 -7.38
C ILE A 146 -0.22 15.96 -7.36
N ARG A 147 0.63 15.79 -8.39
CA ARG A 147 1.90 16.54 -8.52
C ARG A 147 1.67 18.04 -8.70
N GLU A 148 0.66 18.44 -9.46
CA GLU A 148 0.29 19.84 -9.63
C GLU A 148 -0.18 20.49 -8.35
N GLU A 149 -1.03 19.81 -7.58
CA GLU A 149 -1.53 20.29 -6.30
C GLU A 149 -0.41 20.40 -5.26
N ALA A 150 0.51 19.44 -5.22
CA ALA A 150 1.70 19.51 -4.37
C ALA A 150 2.60 20.72 -4.74
N ARG A 151 2.80 20.98 -6.04
CA ARG A 151 3.54 22.16 -6.53
C ARG A 151 2.87 23.46 -6.11
N LYS A 152 1.55 23.57 -6.24
CA LYS A 152 0.77 24.76 -5.83
C LYS A 152 0.90 25.01 -4.33
N ARG A 153 0.69 23.98 -3.50
CA ARG A 153 0.84 24.06 -2.03
C ARG A 153 2.23 24.51 -1.61
N PHE A 154 3.28 23.98 -2.25
CA PHE A 154 4.65 24.40 -1.98
C PHE A 154 4.88 25.88 -2.33
N ALA A 155 4.42 26.32 -3.49
CA ALA A 155 4.54 27.72 -3.92
C ALA A 155 3.78 28.68 -2.99
N GLU A 156 2.59 28.30 -2.52
CA GLU A 156 1.80 29.06 -1.55
C GLU A 156 2.49 29.12 -0.18
N ALA A 157 2.99 28.00 0.33
CA ALA A 157 3.74 27.95 1.58
C ALA A 157 5.02 28.80 1.51
N GLU A 158 5.72 28.79 0.38
CA GLU A 158 6.90 29.63 0.17
C GLU A 158 6.54 31.11 0.14
N ARG A 159 5.45 31.49 -0.55
CA ARG A 159 4.92 32.87 -0.55
C ARG A 159 4.55 33.31 0.86
N ALA A 160 3.85 32.47 1.62
CA ALA A 160 3.47 32.77 3.01
C ALA A 160 4.70 32.94 3.91
N ARG A 161 5.72 32.07 3.80
CA ARG A 161 6.99 32.19 4.52
C ARG A 161 7.74 33.48 4.18
N ARG A 162 7.80 33.84 2.90
CA ARG A 162 8.43 35.10 2.44
C ARG A 162 7.70 36.32 3.01
N GLN A 163 6.37 36.30 3.06
CA GLN A 163 5.59 37.39 3.66
C GLN A 163 5.80 37.50 5.18
N ALA A 164 5.78 36.37 5.91
CA ALA A 164 6.03 36.34 7.35
C ALA A 164 7.44 36.82 7.75
N ASN A 165 8.44 36.60 6.89
CA ASN A 165 9.80 37.09 7.12
C ASN A 165 9.94 38.61 6.85
N LYS A 166 9.14 39.18 5.94
CA LYS A 166 9.14 40.63 5.67
C LYS A 166 8.49 41.45 6.78
N SER A 167 7.56 40.87 7.55
CA SER A 167 6.84 41.55 8.63
C SER A 167 7.53 41.49 10.00
N LYS A 168 8.66 40.78 10.14
CA LYS A 168 9.45 40.78 11.39
C LYS A 168 10.25 42.09 11.51
N PRO A 169 9.97 42.94 12.52
CA PRO A 169 10.76 44.16 12.73
C PRO A 169 12.22 43.78 13.04
N PRO A 170 13.21 44.58 12.57
CA PRO A 170 14.61 44.29 12.83
C PRO A 170 14.84 44.25 14.33
N ALA A 171 15.32 43.10 14.83
CA ALA A 171 15.70 42.95 16.23
C ALA A 171 16.72 44.05 16.56
N ARG A 172 16.32 44.98 17.44
CA ARG A 172 17.20 46.04 17.95
C ARG A 172 18.46 45.38 18.52
N LYS A 173 19.57 45.47 17.78
CA LYS A 173 20.91 45.13 18.27
C LYS A 173 21.16 45.96 19.53
N LYS A 174 20.97 45.36 20.71
CA LYS A 174 21.42 45.96 21.97
C LYS A 174 22.94 46.08 21.87
N ALA A 175 23.41 47.29 21.57
CA ALA A 175 24.81 47.66 21.65
C ALA A 175 25.29 47.38 23.09
N ARG A 176 26.06 46.31 23.25
CA ARG A 176 26.71 45.96 24.51
C ARG A 176 27.83 46.98 24.70
N LYS A 177 27.54 48.03 25.48
CA LYS A 177 28.50 49.05 25.94
C LYS A 177 29.64 48.33 26.67
N VAL A 178 30.82 48.27 26.05
CA VAL A 178 32.06 47.85 26.72
C VAL A 178 32.48 49.03 27.59
N SER A 179 32.28 48.90 28.91
CA SER A 179 32.72 49.92 29.87
C SER A 179 34.22 49.81 30.13
N ALA A 180 34.92 50.88 29.78
CA ALA A 180 36.16 51.42 30.32
C ALA A 180 36.91 50.64 31.42
N ARG A 181 38.09 50.12 31.04
CA ARG A 181 39.42 50.42 31.62
C ARG A 181 39.41 51.09 33.00
N ALA A 182 39.61 50.31 34.06
CA ALA A 182 40.14 50.78 35.34
C ALA A 182 41.57 50.23 35.51
N LYS A 183 42.48 51.14 35.82
CA LYS A 183 43.92 50.94 36.00
C LYS A 183 44.17 50.18 37.30
N THR A 184 45.15 49.27 37.29
CA THR A 184 45.96 48.94 38.47
C THR A 184 47.42 48.93 38.03
N ASP A 185 48.19 49.84 38.63
CA ASP A 185 49.61 50.10 38.40
C ASP A 185 50.50 48.93 38.85
N PRO A 186 51.73 48.83 38.30
CA PRO A 186 52.71 47.84 38.73
C PRO A 186 53.45 48.32 39.97
N LYS A 187 53.72 47.43 40.92
CA LYS A 187 54.84 47.60 41.86
C LYS A 187 55.64 46.30 41.98
N LEU A 188 56.95 46.54 41.93
CA LEU A 188 58.09 45.67 42.21
C LEU A 188 57.93 44.84 43.48
#